data_AF-A0A7C5G522-F1
#
_entry.id   AF-A0A7C5G522-F1
#
_cell.length_a   1.000
_cell.length_b   1.000
_cell.length_c   1.000
_cell.angle_alpha   90.00
_cell.angle_beta   90.00
_cell.angle_gamma   90.00
#
_symmetry.space_group_name_H-M   'P 1'
#
loop_
_entity.id
_entity.type
_entity.pdbx_description
1 polymer ?
#
loop_
_entity_poly.entity_id
_entity_poly.type
_entity_poly.pdbx_seq_one_letter_code
_entity_poly.pdbx_strand_id
1 'polypeptide(L)' 'MKGRVKWLDHMTFVGEAGSGHSVVMDGPPEHGGRNVGVRPMELVLLGLGG' A
#
# COMPACT_ATOMS: atom_id res chain seq x y z
N MET A 1 12.72 -5.17 12.14
CA MET A 1 11.33 -4.96 11.66
C MET A 1 11.05 -6.00 10.57
N LYS A 2 9.86 -6.60 10.57
CA LYS A 2 9.39 -7.46 9.47
C LYS A 2 8.07 -6.89 8.98
N GLY A 3 7.93 -6.74 7.68
CA GLY A 3 6.67 -6.43 7.01
C GLY A 3 6.49 -7.43 5.88
N ARG A 4 5.25 -7.77 5.55
CA ARG A 4 4.93 -8.59 4.38
C ARG A 4 4.11 -7.75 3.42
N VAL A 5 4.42 -7.87 2.14
CA VAL A 5 3.61 -7.27 1.08
C VAL A 5 3.02 -8.40 0.27
N LYS A 6 1.70 -8.40 0.14
CA LYS A 6 0.97 -9.31 -0.72
C LYS A 6 0.35 -8.52 -1.86
N TRP A 7 0.68 -8.91 -3.08
CA TRP A 7 -0.06 -8.47 -4.27
C TRP A 7 -1.39 -9.22 -4.31
N LEU A 8 -2.49 -8.48 -4.48
CA LEU A 8 -3.83 -9.07 -4.57
C LEU A 8 -4.23 -9.29 -6.02
N ASP A 9 -4.52 -8.20 -6.71
CA ASP A 9 -4.97 -8.16 -8.10
C ASP A 9 -4.79 -6.72 -8.63
N HIS A 10 -4.69 -6.56 -9.94
CA HIS A 10 -4.45 -5.27 -10.61
C HIS A 10 -3.23 -4.55 -10.01
N MET A 11 -3.34 -3.27 -9.65
CA MET A 11 -2.30 -2.51 -8.96
C MET A 11 -2.53 -2.40 -7.45
N THR A 12 -3.26 -3.35 -6.86
CA THR A 12 -3.61 -3.36 -5.43
C THR A 12 -2.69 -4.27 -4.62
N PHE A 13 -2.18 -3.74 -3.51
CA PHE A 13 -1.26 -4.38 -2.59
C PHE A 13 -1.77 -4.28 -1.16
N VAL A 14 -1.48 -5.30 -0.34
CA VAL A 14 -1.70 -5.26 1.11
C VAL A 14 -0.36 -5.41 1.81
N GLY A 15 0.01 -4.38 2.56
CA GLY A 15 1.16 -4.39 3.45
C GLY A 15 0.74 -4.75 4.87
N GLU A 16 1.24 -5.84 5.42
CA GLU A 16 1.07 -6.22 6.82
C GLU A 16 2.34 -5.85 7.59
N ALA A 17 2.21 -4.95 8.56
CA ALA A 17 3.26 -4.60 9.49
C ALA A 17 3.46 -5.73 10.52
N GLY A 18 4.69 -5.89 11.02
CA GLY A 18 4.98 -6.86 12.07
C GLY A 18 4.23 -6.64 13.40
N SER A 19 3.55 -5.50 13.55
CA SER A 19 2.63 -5.21 14.66
C SER A 19 1.21 -5.77 14.43
N GLY A 20 0.95 -6.47 13.32
CA GLY A 20 -0.35 -7.03 12.96
C GLY A 20 -1.28 -6.05 12.22
N HIS A 21 -0.85 -4.81 11.97
CA HIS A 21 -1.65 -3.82 11.24
C HIS A 21 -1.49 -4.00 9.73
N SER A 22 -2.61 -3.97 9.00
CA SER A 22 -2.64 -4.07 7.55
C SER A 22 -2.97 -2.73 6.91
N VAL A 23 -2.28 -2.41 5.82
CA VAL A 23 -2.51 -1.22 5.01
C VAL A 23 -2.77 -1.65 3.57
N VAL A 24 -3.88 -1.18 3.00
CA VAL A 24 -4.20 -1.38 1.59
C VAL A 24 -3.59 -0.22 0.79
N MET A 25 -2.80 -0.57 -0.21
CA MET A 25 -2.23 0.36 -1.17
C MET A 25 -2.75 0.04 -2.56
N ASP A 26 -2.97 1.06 -3.37
CA ASP A 26 -3.42 0.86 -4.75
C ASP A 26 -2.83 1.91 -5.68
N GLY A 27 -2.59 1.51 -6.92
CA GLY A 27 -2.10 2.39 -7.97
C GLY A 27 -3.15 3.39 -8.46
N PRO A 28 -2.73 4.36 -9.28
CA PRO A 28 -3.65 5.31 -9.88
C PRO A 28 -4.46 4.69 -11.03
N PRO A 29 -5.71 5.14 -11.26
CA PRO A 29 -6.57 4.62 -12.33
C PRO A 29 -5.93 4.61 -13.71
N GLU A 30 -5.18 5.67 -14.05
CA GLU A 30 -4.46 5.81 -15.30
C GLU A 30 -3.35 4.76 -15.53
N HIS A 31 -2.91 4.07 -14.46
CA HIS A 31 -1.93 2.99 -14.52
C HIS A 31 -2.55 1.62 -14.17
N GLY A 32 -3.88 1.48 -14.27
CA GLY A 32 -4.57 0.21 -14.01
C GLY A 32 -4.89 -0.07 -12.53
N GLY A 33 -4.75 0.94 -11.67
CA GLY A 33 -5.27 0.88 -10.30
C GLY A 33 -6.77 1.11 -10.24
N ARG A 34 -7.36 0.81 -9.08
CA ARG A 34 -8.80 0.95 -8.84
C ARG A 34 -9.12 2.14 -7.92
N ASN A 35 -8.09 2.88 -7.52
CA ASN A 35 -8.15 3.95 -6.54
C ASN A 35 -8.78 3.52 -5.19
N VAL A 36 -8.52 2.28 -4.75
CA VAL A 36 -9.10 1.72 -3.51
C VAL A 36 -8.17 1.81 -2.30
N GLY A 37 -7.02 2.45 -2.45
CA GLY A 37 -6.02 2.63 -1.39
C GLY A 37 -5.04 3.75 -1.70
N VAL A 38 -4.23 4.09 -0.70
CA VAL A 38 -3.15 5.09 -0.79
C VAL A 38 -2.06 4.61 -1.77
N ARG A 39 -1.47 5.53 -2.53
CA ARG A 39 -0.36 5.18 -3.42
C ARG A 39 0.85 4.76 -2.57
N PRO A 40 1.66 3.77 -2.98
CA PRO A 40 2.83 3.36 -2.21
C PRO A 40 3.78 4.53 -1.87
N MET A 41 3.98 5.46 -2.81
CA MET A 41 4.83 6.64 -2.58
C MET A 41 4.21 7.66 -1.61
N GLU A 42 2.89 7.83 -1.62
CA GLU A 42 2.18 8.66 -0.64
C GLU A 42 2.33 8.07 0.76
N LEU A 43 2.22 6.74 0.90
CA LEU A 43 2.40 6.06 2.17
C LEU A 43 3.83 6.24 2.71
N VAL A 44 4.85 6.22 1.85
CA VAL A 44 6.24 6.52 2.25
C VAL A 44 6.36 7.95 2.77
N LEU A 45 5.79 8.94 2.05
CA LEU A 45 5.83 10.33 2.50
C LEU A 45 5.12 10.53 3.84
N LEU A 46 3.94 9.92 4.03
CA LEU A 46 3.22 9.93 5.30
C LEU A 46 4.04 9.26 6.41
N GLY A 47 4.71 8.14 6.12
CA GLY A 47 5.56 7.43 7.07
C GLY A 47 6.84 8.19 7.44
N LEU A 48 7.36 9.03 6.56
CA LEU A 48 8.50 9.91 6.84
C LEU A 48 8.12 11.14 7.67
N GLY A 49 6.86 11.60 7.56
CA GLY A 49 6.38 12.77 8.29
C GLY A 49 5.92 12.48 9.73
N GLY A 50 5.71 11.22 10.08
CA GLY A 50 5.32 10.77 11.42
C GLY A 50 6.47 10.45 12.36
#